data_AF-A0A2S4PLG6-F1
#
_entry.id   AF-A0A2S4PLG6-F1
#
_cell.length_a   1.000
_cell.length_b   1.000
_cell.length_c   1.000
_cell.angle_alpha   90.00
_cell.angle_beta   90.00
_cell.angle_gamma   90.00
#
_symmetry.space_group_name_H-M   'P 1'
#
loop_
_entity.id
_entity.type
_entity.pdbx_description
1 polymer ?
#
loop_
_entity_poly.entity_id
_entity_poly.type
_entity_poly.pdbx_seq_one_letter_code
_entity_poly.pdbx_strand_id
1 'polypeptide(L)'
;MLFSWLKVALTLIFVTKTASTDLGQEQSILTQPVYYDCGSLIIYEILIQDMLYASGIDINEIASPFIELLYDLELNYRKIKVPERLNAPKSFHGIRPASNSFVIIDQMRQIVDLVVQMKNGHYIKCERVNESAPESPNIGQKNDYGYECGHDLFSHDIVQMSAGLARSNKVGNKLFLTHYQGPLYWPGLNYKIYPLSREKNQHYAGKISLVPENIYFIVISPTGEMIDVIAQLMSGDFIKCIRTTKVPPVLEADQDLRSGYLCGLEFFEINHMKRTAKLARARKLQQGKLTYPKEYEDSFFKGFMYPLFPNGRFYGTGPGHQSAHSIYHMSSTVRSAMGIITPCEASTREIEALSPETGNFICGYSNTGFSNKRLLELVECACKALGSVNRRYPAMYNGPAFDIRGPYVTWPIRKGIKVTGLPTKFRVVMNNECMLAGVIALDGKDTFYKCRRSNDNSIPGGDSDIPITEKLFLQDRKQIWTKETP
;
A
#
# COMPACT_ATOMS: atom_id res chain seq x y z
N MET A 1 -46.46 -72.11 -44.60
CA MET A 1 -46.12 -70.97 -43.73
C MET A 1 -46.97 -71.09 -42.47
N LEU A 2 -46.69 -72.04 -41.56
CA LEU A 2 -45.83 -71.90 -40.36
C LEU A 2 -46.29 -70.81 -39.36
N PHE A 3 -47.17 -71.27 -38.46
CA PHE A 3 -47.45 -70.96 -37.04
C PHE A 3 -46.94 -69.69 -36.33
N SER A 4 -47.82 -69.19 -35.43
CA SER A 4 -47.60 -68.71 -34.03
C SER A 4 -48.36 -67.39 -33.80
N TRP A 5 -49.47 -67.25 -33.05
CA TRP A 5 -49.92 -67.79 -31.75
C TRP A 5 -48.89 -67.65 -30.62
N LEU A 6 -48.73 -66.43 -30.12
CA LEU A 6 -48.23 -66.20 -28.77
C LEU A 6 -49.21 -65.36 -27.96
N LYS A 7 -49.90 -66.05 -27.05
CA LYS A 7 -50.58 -65.50 -25.88
C LYS A 7 -49.53 -64.84 -25.00
N VAL A 8 -49.74 -63.59 -24.60
CA VAL A 8 -49.11 -63.05 -23.39
C VAL A 8 -50.22 -62.59 -22.46
N ALA A 9 -50.28 -63.29 -21.33
CA ALA A 9 -51.23 -63.09 -20.26
C ALA A 9 -51.01 -61.74 -19.60
N LEU A 10 -52.10 -60.98 -19.47
CA LEU A 10 -52.18 -59.73 -18.72
C LEU A 10 -52.22 -60.09 -17.23
N THR A 11 -51.07 -60.08 -16.56
CA THR A 11 -50.99 -60.23 -15.11
C THR A 11 -51.25 -58.87 -14.47
N LEU A 12 -52.49 -58.65 -14.05
CA LEU A 12 -52.91 -57.51 -13.23
C LEU A 12 -52.25 -57.63 -11.85
N ILE A 13 -51.10 -56.99 -11.67
CA ILE A 13 -50.54 -56.71 -10.35
C ILE A 13 -51.30 -55.50 -9.81
N PHE A 14 -52.25 -55.73 -8.92
CA PHE A 14 -52.80 -54.72 -8.02
C PHE A 14 -51.68 -54.28 -7.07
N VAL A 15 -50.95 -53.22 -7.45
CA VAL A 15 -50.15 -52.46 -6.49
C VAL A 15 -51.15 -51.64 -5.67
N THR A 16 -51.53 -52.18 -4.51
CA THR A 16 -52.18 -51.42 -3.44
C THR A 16 -51.24 -50.30 -3.01
N LYS A 17 -51.47 -49.11 -3.59
CA LYS A 17 -50.84 -47.86 -3.19
C LYS A 17 -51.43 -47.49 -1.82
N THR A 18 -50.88 -48.08 -0.76
CA THR A 18 -51.08 -47.60 0.60
C THR A 18 -50.50 -46.19 0.65
N ALA A 19 -51.40 -45.21 0.74
CA ALA A 19 -51.05 -43.84 1.11
C ALA A 19 -50.50 -43.88 2.54
N SER A 20 -49.19 -44.11 2.66
CA SER A 20 -48.46 -43.80 3.87
C SER A 20 -48.46 -42.29 4.00
N THR A 21 -49.34 -41.78 4.85
CA THR A 21 -49.21 -40.47 5.49
C THR A 21 -48.04 -40.50 6.48
N ASP A 22 -46.86 -40.93 6.03
CA ASP A 22 -45.63 -40.53 6.68
C ASP A 22 -45.43 -39.09 6.24
N LEU A 23 -45.96 -38.20 7.07
CA LEU A 23 -45.57 -36.80 7.15
C LEU A 23 -44.12 -36.81 7.66
N GLY A 24 -43.21 -37.36 6.85
CA GLY A 24 -41.80 -37.11 6.94
C GLY A 24 -41.68 -35.62 6.74
N GLN A 25 -41.68 -34.90 7.85
CA GLN A 25 -41.27 -33.54 7.95
C GLN A 25 -39.82 -33.56 7.43
N GLU A 26 -39.67 -33.42 6.10
CA GLU A 26 -38.47 -32.91 5.48
C GLU A 26 -38.25 -31.59 6.20
N GLN A 27 -37.51 -31.66 7.31
CA GLN A 27 -36.75 -30.55 7.80
C GLN A 27 -35.86 -30.20 6.62
N SER A 28 -36.39 -29.34 5.75
CA SER A 28 -35.62 -28.50 4.87
C SER A 28 -34.52 -27.97 5.78
N ILE A 29 -33.35 -28.60 5.66
CA ILE A 29 -32.13 -28.12 6.29
C ILE A 29 -32.05 -26.72 5.73
N LEU A 30 -32.42 -25.76 6.57
CA LEU A 30 -32.58 -24.37 6.19
C LEU A 30 -31.15 -23.90 5.98
N THR A 31 -30.63 -24.16 4.78
CA THR A 31 -29.29 -23.77 4.37
C THR A 31 -29.20 -22.30 4.68
N GLN A 32 -28.23 -21.91 5.51
CA GLN A 32 -28.15 -20.52 5.90
C GLN A 32 -28.04 -19.68 4.64
N PRO A 33 -28.77 -18.56 4.57
CA PRO A 33 -28.76 -17.72 3.38
C PRO A 33 -27.35 -17.20 3.14
N VAL A 34 -26.91 -17.24 1.87
CA VAL A 34 -25.63 -16.69 1.46
C VAL A 34 -25.59 -15.20 1.79
N TYR A 35 -24.47 -14.76 2.37
CA TYR A 35 -24.28 -13.36 2.75
C TYR A 35 -22.87 -12.89 2.47
N TYR A 36 -22.70 -11.56 2.49
CA TYR A 36 -21.42 -10.90 2.37
C TYR A 36 -21.04 -10.25 3.69
N ASP A 37 -19.82 -10.53 4.14
CA ASP A 37 -19.18 -9.92 5.29
C ASP A 37 -18.32 -8.74 4.83
N CYS A 38 -18.80 -7.53 5.11
CA CYS A 38 -18.12 -6.28 4.80
C CYS A 38 -17.46 -5.65 6.04
N GLY A 39 -17.08 -6.48 7.02
CA GLY A 39 -16.47 -6.04 8.27
C GLY A 39 -17.50 -5.69 9.33
N SER A 40 -17.93 -4.42 9.41
CA SER A 40 -18.96 -3.99 10.37
C SER A 40 -20.39 -4.32 9.94
N LEU A 41 -20.56 -4.80 8.69
CA LEU A 41 -21.83 -5.02 8.02
C LEU A 41 -21.93 -6.44 7.47
N ILE A 42 -23.13 -7.02 7.58
CA ILE A 42 -23.55 -8.22 6.85
C ILE A 42 -24.64 -7.80 5.86
N ILE A 43 -24.54 -8.27 4.62
CA ILE A 43 -25.56 -8.06 3.59
C ILE A 43 -25.92 -9.41 2.97
N TYR A 44 -27.19 -9.80 3.08
CA TYR A 44 -27.68 -11.06 2.52
C TYR A 44 -27.85 -10.96 1.01
N GLU A 45 -27.41 -11.99 0.28
CA GLU A 45 -27.45 -12.00 -1.18
C GLU A 45 -28.90 -11.96 -1.70
N ILE A 46 -29.84 -12.61 -1.02
CA ILE A 46 -31.27 -12.58 -1.38
C ILE A 46 -31.84 -11.16 -1.38
N LEU A 47 -31.44 -10.32 -0.43
CA LEU A 47 -31.90 -8.92 -0.36
C LEU A 47 -31.31 -8.07 -1.49
N ILE A 48 -30.10 -8.39 -1.94
CA ILE A 48 -29.49 -7.77 -3.12
C ILE A 48 -30.26 -8.20 -4.37
N GLN A 49 -30.58 -9.48 -4.51
CA GLN A 49 -31.34 -10.01 -5.63
C GLN A 49 -32.74 -9.38 -5.71
N ASP A 50 -33.45 -9.29 -4.58
CA ASP A 50 -34.76 -8.63 -4.49
C ASP A 50 -34.67 -7.15 -4.89
N MET A 51 -33.63 -6.45 -4.43
CA MET A 51 -33.37 -5.07 -4.82
C MET A 51 -33.12 -4.94 -6.33
N LEU A 52 -32.31 -5.82 -6.93
CA LEU A 52 -32.01 -5.80 -8.36
C LEU A 52 -33.25 -6.14 -9.20
N TYR A 53 -34.03 -7.12 -8.75
CA TYR A 53 -35.28 -7.53 -9.40
C TYR A 53 -36.31 -6.41 -9.38
N ALA A 54 -36.54 -5.79 -8.21
CA ALA A 54 -37.43 -4.65 -8.07
C ALA A 54 -37.00 -3.43 -8.91
N SER A 55 -35.68 -3.27 -9.15
CA SER A 55 -35.16 -2.19 -9.99
C SER A 55 -35.30 -2.47 -11.49
N GLY A 56 -35.46 -3.72 -11.91
CA GLY A 56 -35.83 -4.14 -13.26
C GLY A 56 -35.13 -3.39 -14.41
N ILE A 57 -35.90 -2.52 -15.08
CA ILE A 57 -35.49 -1.74 -16.27
C ILE A 57 -34.55 -0.58 -15.89
N ASP A 58 -34.68 -0.06 -14.67
CA ASP A 58 -34.04 1.17 -14.20
C ASP A 58 -32.61 0.93 -13.67
N ILE A 59 -32.08 -0.30 -13.78
CA ILE A 59 -30.68 -0.61 -13.44
C ILE A 59 -29.71 0.33 -14.16
N ASN A 60 -30.01 0.73 -15.39
CA ASN A 60 -29.17 1.68 -16.14
C ASN A 60 -29.18 3.09 -15.54
N GLU A 61 -30.22 3.47 -14.81
CA GLU A 61 -30.35 4.79 -14.18
C GLU A 61 -29.66 4.83 -12.80
N ILE A 62 -29.73 3.73 -12.05
CA ILE A 62 -29.17 3.65 -10.69
C ILE A 62 -27.72 3.14 -10.67
N ALA A 63 -27.29 2.40 -11.68
CA ALA A 63 -25.94 1.86 -11.75
C ALA A 63 -24.98 2.90 -12.35
N SER A 64 -23.85 3.09 -11.67
CA SER A 64 -22.77 3.94 -12.17
C SER A 64 -21.62 3.07 -12.69
N PRO A 65 -20.87 3.51 -13.72
CA PRO A 65 -19.67 2.82 -14.16
C PRO A 65 -18.69 2.57 -13.01
N PHE A 66 -18.06 1.39 -12.98
CA PHE A 66 -17.10 1.01 -11.96
C PHE A 66 -15.74 0.68 -12.58
N ILE A 67 -14.81 1.64 -12.51
CA ILE A 67 -13.43 1.48 -13.00
C ILE A 67 -12.50 1.52 -11.80
N GLU A 68 -12.02 0.35 -11.41
CA GLU A 68 -11.09 0.20 -10.29
C GLU A 68 -10.02 -0.85 -10.58
N LEU A 69 -8.86 -0.70 -9.95
CA LEU A 69 -7.74 -1.64 -10.07
C LEU A 69 -8.09 -3.06 -9.59
N LEU A 70 -9.12 -3.18 -8.75
CA LEU A 70 -9.65 -4.45 -8.26
C LEU A 70 -10.19 -5.36 -9.39
N TYR A 71 -10.57 -4.78 -10.53
CA TYR A 71 -11.09 -5.47 -11.71
C TYR A 71 -10.31 -5.07 -12.97
N ASP A 72 -9.00 -4.86 -12.82
CA ASP A 72 -8.08 -4.55 -13.92
C ASP A 72 -8.49 -3.39 -14.84
N LEU A 73 -9.30 -2.46 -14.30
CA LEU A 73 -9.83 -1.29 -15.01
C LEU A 73 -10.74 -1.64 -16.21
N GLU A 74 -11.35 -2.82 -16.22
CA GLU A 74 -12.33 -3.19 -17.24
C GLU A 74 -13.56 -2.27 -17.18
N LEU A 75 -14.05 -1.85 -18.35
CA LEU A 75 -15.20 -0.93 -18.48
C LEU A 75 -16.56 -1.63 -18.31
N ASN A 76 -16.53 -2.95 -18.12
CA ASN A 76 -17.69 -3.83 -18.19
C ASN A 76 -18.43 -3.94 -16.86
N TYR A 77 -17.85 -3.40 -15.80
CA TYR A 77 -18.43 -3.42 -14.46
C TYR A 77 -19.16 -2.14 -14.13
N ARG A 78 -20.25 -2.29 -13.41
CA ARG A 78 -21.03 -1.19 -12.85
C ARG A 78 -21.24 -1.41 -11.37
N LYS A 79 -21.37 -0.33 -10.62
CA LYS A 79 -21.67 -0.35 -9.19
C LYS A 79 -23.04 0.25 -8.90
N ILE A 80 -23.74 -0.34 -7.95
CA ILE A 80 -25.02 0.15 -7.42
C ILE A 80 -24.84 0.35 -5.92
N LYS A 81 -25.22 1.53 -5.40
CA LYS A 81 -25.14 1.80 -3.96
C LYS A 81 -26.17 0.94 -3.22
N VAL A 82 -25.74 0.22 -2.19
CA VAL A 82 -26.65 -0.57 -1.35
C VAL A 82 -27.41 0.36 -0.40
N PRO A 83 -28.75 0.33 -0.37
CA PRO A 83 -29.54 1.08 0.59
C PRO A 83 -29.22 0.67 2.03
N GLU A 84 -29.13 1.64 2.95
CA GLU A 84 -28.80 1.38 4.36
C GLU A 84 -29.74 0.36 5.03
N ARG A 85 -31.00 0.29 4.61
CA ARG A 85 -32.00 -0.66 5.14
C ARG A 85 -31.66 -2.14 4.87
N LEU A 86 -30.78 -2.44 3.92
CA LEU A 86 -30.35 -3.81 3.61
C LEU A 86 -29.13 -4.22 4.43
N ASN A 87 -28.55 -3.29 5.18
CA ASN A 87 -27.35 -3.52 5.98
C ASN A 87 -27.74 -4.06 7.35
N ALA A 88 -27.34 -5.29 7.68
CA ALA A 88 -27.43 -5.81 9.04
C ALA A 88 -26.12 -5.47 9.78
N PRO A 89 -26.15 -4.61 10.82
CA PRO A 89 -24.94 -4.30 11.59
C PRO A 89 -24.48 -5.54 12.37
N LYS A 90 -23.17 -5.81 12.38
CA LYS A 90 -22.60 -6.87 13.23
C LYS A 90 -22.45 -6.48 14.70
N SER A 91 -22.37 -5.18 14.99
CA SER A 91 -21.86 -4.71 16.28
C SER A 91 -22.92 -4.61 17.37
N PHE A 92 -22.55 -5.02 18.58
CA PHE A 92 -23.25 -4.79 19.85
C PHE A 92 -22.95 -3.41 20.47
N HIS A 93 -22.13 -2.56 19.83
CA HIS A 93 -21.51 -1.41 20.49
C HIS A 93 -22.01 -0.04 20.02
N GLY A 94 -23.16 0.03 19.34
CA GLY A 94 -23.81 1.30 19.00
C GLY A 94 -23.04 2.19 18.02
N ILE A 95 -21.91 1.73 17.49
CA ILE A 95 -21.18 2.43 16.42
C ILE A 95 -22.00 2.23 15.15
N ARG A 96 -22.54 3.33 14.61
CA ARG A 96 -23.29 3.29 13.35
C ARG A 96 -22.29 3.00 12.23
N PRO A 97 -22.43 1.87 11.51
CA PRO A 97 -21.59 1.57 10.37
C PRO A 97 -21.80 2.65 9.31
N ALA A 98 -20.72 3.33 8.93
CA ALA A 98 -20.76 4.49 8.05
C ALA A 98 -20.13 4.26 6.67
N SER A 99 -19.69 3.02 6.38
CA SER A 99 -19.06 2.72 5.09
C SER A 99 -20.12 2.51 4.02
N ASN A 100 -19.99 3.23 2.90
CA ASN A 100 -20.82 2.99 1.72
C ASN A 100 -20.45 1.63 1.11
N SER A 101 -21.43 0.73 1.03
CA SER A 101 -21.36 -0.55 0.33
C SER A 101 -21.94 -0.42 -1.08
N PHE A 102 -21.34 -1.15 -2.02
CA PHE A 102 -21.74 -1.16 -3.41
C PHE A 102 -21.77 -2.57 -3.96
N VAL A 103 -22.84 -2.92 -4.67
CA VAL A 103 -22.93 -4.17 -5.45
C VAL A 103 -22.28 -3.93 -6.79
N ILE A 104 -21.37 -4.82 -7.18
CA ILE A 104 -20.73 -4.83 -8.49
C ILE A 104 -21.47 -5.82 -9.38
N ILE A 105 -21.92 -5.34 -10.54
CA ILE A 105 -22.56 -6.15 -11.57
C ILE A 105 -21.77 -6.10 -12.88
N ASP A 106 -21.83 -7.19 -13.64
CA ASP A 106 -21.27 -7.26 -14.99
C ASP A 106 -22.25 -6.74 -16.06
N GLN A 107 -21.89 -6.88 -17.33
CA GLN A 107 -22.74 -6.50 -18.47
C GLN A 107 -24.02 -7.32 -18.57
N MET A 108 -24.03 -8.55 -18.02
CA MET A 108 -25.19 -9.43 -17.96
C MET A 108 -26.06 -9.19 -16.73
N ARG A 109 -25.74 -8.16 -15.93
CA ARG A 109 -26.42 -7.80 -14.67
C ARG A 109 -26.30 -8.88 -13.59
N GLN A 110 -25.32 -9.76 -13.71
CA GLN A 110 -25.02 -10.75 -12.67
C GLN A 110 -24.26 -10.10 -11.54
N ILE A 111 -24.55 -10.50 -10.31
CA ILE A 111 -23.80 -10.05 -9.13
C ILE A 111 -22.41 -10.67 -9.23
N VAL A 112 -21.41 -9.81 -9.41
CA VAL A 112 -20.00 -10.23 -9.45
C VAL A 112 -19.47 -10.29 -8.02
N ASP A 113 -19.68 -9.22 -7.26
CA ASP A 113 -19.14 -9.05 -5.91
C ASP A 113 -19.90 -7.95 -5.16
N LEU A 114 -19.63 -7.85 -3.85
CA LEU A 114 -19.96 -6.70 -3.03
C LEU A 114 -18.67 -6.05 -2.56
N VAL A 115 -18.58 -4.72 -2.64
CA VAL A 115 -17.39 -3.96 -2.24
C VAL A 115 -17.73 -2.83 -1.28
N VAL A 116 -16.75 -2.47 -0.44
CA VAL A 116 -16.81 -1.28 0.42
C VAL A 116 -15.63 -0.36 0.14
N GLN A 117 -15.82 0.93 0.41
CA GLN A 117 -14.80 1.95 0.18
C GLN A 117 -13.81 2.05 1.36
N MET A 118 -12.53 1.90 1.05
CA MET A 118 -11.41 2.06 1.97
C MET A 118 -11.12 3.54 2.27
N LYS A 119 -10.38 3.81 3.35
CA LYS A 119 -10.00 5.17 3.76
C LYS A 119 -9.27 5.96 2.67
N ASN A 120 -8.47 5.29 1.84
CA ASN A 120 -7.77 5.91 0.71
C ASN A 120 -8.69 6.21 -0.49
N GLY A 121 -9.99 5.89 -0.42
CA GLY A 121 -10.97 6.09 -1.48
C GLY A 121 -11.06 4.97 -2.52
N HIS A 122 -10.18 3.96 -2.46
CA HIS A 122 -10.27 2.74 -3.26
C HIS A 122 -11.25 1.74 -2.64
N TYR A 123 -11.42 0.57 -3.26
CA TYR A 123 -12.42 -0.42 -2.85
C TYR A 123 -11.77 -1.75 -2.47
N ILE A 124 -12.45 -2.49 -1.61
CA ILE A 124 -12.10 -3.83 -1.17
C ILE A 124 -13.34 -4.72 -1.20
N LYS A 125 -13.16 -5.99 -1.61
CA LYS A 125 -14.24 -6.98 -1.67
C LYS A 125 -14.68 -7.37 -0.26
N CYS A 126 -15.98 -7.55 -0.10
CA CYS A 126 -16.55 -8.22 1.04
C CYS A 126 -16.38 -9.73 0.89
N GLU A 127 -16.18 -10.42 2.00
CA GLU A 127 -16.05 -11.88 2.00
C GLU A 127 -17.44 -12.50 1.80
N ARG A 128 -17.63 -13.24 0.71
CA ARG A 128 -18.88 -13.99 0.48
C ARG A 128 -18.85 -15.26 1.31
N VAL A 129 -19.72 -15.34 2.31
CA VAL A 129 -19.86 -16.50 3.19
C VAL A 129 -20.99 -17.37 2.67
N ASN A 130 -20.63 -18.59 2.31
CA ASN A 130 -21.54 -19.64 1.89
C ASN A 130 -21.19 -20.90 2.68
N GLU A 131 -22.12 -21.46 3.45
CA GLU A 131 -21.88 -22.67 4.26
C GLU A 131 -21.43 -23.88 3.44
N SER A 132 -21.80 -23.92 2.16
CA SER A 132 -21.37 -24.97 1.23
C SER A 132 -19.98 -24.76 0.64
N ALA A 133 -19.40 -23.57 0.81
CA ALA A 133 -17.99 -23.38 0.46
C ALA A 133 -17.17 -24.13 1.53
N PRO A 134 -16.33 -25.10 1.13
CA PRO A 134 -15.45 -25.75 2.09
C PRO A 134 -14.67 -24.67 2.83
N GLU A 135 -14.63 -24.74 4.17
CA GLU A 135 -13.75 -23.87 4.96
C GLU A 135 -12.40 -23.83 4.27
N SER A 136 -11.86 -22.62 4.06
CA SER A 136 -10.61 -22.43 3.32
C SER A 136 -9.63 -23.50 3.79
N PRO A 137 -9.15 -24.37 2.89
CA PRO A 137 -8.51 -25.63 3.26
C PRO A 137 -7.47 -25.34 4.32
N ASN A 138 -7.60 -25.95 5.50
CA ASN A 138 -6.71 -25.73 6.66
C ASN A 138 -5.28 -25.54 6.15
N ILE A 139 -4.82 -24.28 6.07
CA ILE A 139 -3.56 -23.88 5.42
C ILE A 139 -2.41 -24.21 6.39
N GLY A 140 -2.43 -25.43 6.94
CA GLY A 140 -1.56 -25.88 8.00
C GLY A 140 -0.26 -26.48 7.52
N GLN A 141 -0.05 -26.66 6.20
CA GLN A 141 1.08 -27.44 5.71
C GLN A 141 2.06 -26.75 4.76
N LYS A 142 1.77 -25.53 4.28
CA LYS A 142 2.75 -24.74 3.53
C LYS A 142 2.44 -23.25 3.62
N ASN A 143 3.41 -22.44 4.04
CA ASN A 143 3.32 -20.99 4.25
C ASN A 143 3.20 -20.18 2.94
N ASP A 144 2.63 -20.76 1.87
CA ASP A 144 2.62 -20.20 0.52
C ASP A 144 1.36 -19.36 0.23
N TYR A 145 0.79 -18.69 1.24
CA TYR A 145 -0.41 -17.85 1.08
C TYR A 145 -0.12 -16.36 1.32
N GLY A 146 -0.76 -15.52 0.52
CA GLY A 146 -0.77 -14.07 0.67
C GLY A 146 -2.10 -13.53 1.18
N TYR A 147 -2.22 -12.21 1.15
CA TYR A 147 -3.42 -11.46 1.52
C TYR A 147 -3.78 -10.47 0.41
N GLU A 148 -5.03 -10.52 -0.04
CA GLU A 148 -5.63 -9.60 -1.00
C GLU A 148 -6.43 -8.53 -0.23
N CYS A 149 -5.88 -7.32 -0.19
CA CYS A 149 -6.46 -6.16 0.46
C CYS A 149 -6.86 -5.13 -0.62
N GLY A 150 -8.03 -5.32 -1.23
CA GLY A 150 -8.43 -4.50 -2.38
C GLY A 150 -7.54 -4.82 -3.58
N HIS A 151 -6.88 -3.81 -4.16
CA HIS A 151 -5.98 -4.02 -5.30
C HIS A 151 -4.53 -4.36 -4.88
N ASP A 152 -4.25 -4.39 -3.57
CA ASP A 152 -2.93 -4.74 -3.05
C ASP A 152 -2.87 -6.23 -2.66
N LEU A 153 -1.79 -6.89 -3.09
CA LEU A 153 -1.44 -8.25 -2.71
C LEU A 153 -0.19 -8.23 -1.84
N PHE A 154 -0.28 -8.82 -0.65
CA PHE A 154 0.80 -8.96 0.31
C PHE A 154 1.23 -10.42 0.41
N SER A 155 2.52 -10.71 0.23
CA SER A 155 3.04 -12.07 0.44
C SER A 155 3.09 -12.40 1.94
N HIS A 156 3.14 -13.70 2.24
CA HIS A 156 3.32 -14.19 3.61
C HIS A 156 4.53 -13.54 4.30
N ASP A 157 5.66 -13.47 3.59
CA ASP A 157 6.93 -12.95 4.11
C ASP A 157 6.83 -11.48 4.54
N ILE A 158 6.13 -10.65 3.75
CA ILE A 158 5.91 -9.24 4.09
C ILE A 158 5.11 -9.15 5.40
N VAL A 159 4.05 -9.95 5.53
CA VAL A 159 3.20 -9.94 6.71
C VAL A 159 3.94 -10.48 7.94
N GLN A 160 4.72 -11.55 7.79
CA GLN A 160 5.58 -12.10 8.85
C GLN A 160 6.67 -11.13 9.28
N MET A 161 7.30 -10.44 8.32
CA MET A 161 8.27 -9.38 8.61
C MET A 161 7.64 -8.28 9.44
N SER A 162 6.47 -7.76 9.04
CA SER A 162 5.75 -6.74 9.84
C SER A 162 5.37 -7.27 11.23
N ALA A 163 4.95 -8.53 11.35
CA ALA A 163 4.66 -9.14 12.65
C ALA A 163 5.92 -9.29 13.53
N GLY A 164 7.06 -9.65 12.94
CA GLY A 164 8.36 -9.65 13.61
C GLY A 164 8.75 -8.26 14.10
N LEU A 165 8.55 -7.23 13.29
CA LEU A 165 8.83 -5.84 13.67
C LEU A 165 7.96 -5.37 14.83
N ALA A 166 6.67 -5.69 14.80
CA ALA A 166 5.73 -5.37 15.87
C ALA A 166 6.12 -6.05 17.19
N ARG A 167 6.56 -7.32 17.15
CA ARG A 167 7.05 -8.07 18.33
C ARG A 167 8.37 -7.55 18.89
N SER A 168 9.26 -7.07 18.03
CA SER A 168 10.66 -6.79 18.39
C SER A 168 10.85 -5.72 19.47
N ASN A 169 9.81 -4.98 19.87
CA ASN A 169 9.79 -4.02 21.00
C ASN A 169 10.97 -3.03 21.06
N LYS A 170 11.75 -2.89 19.99
CA LYS A 170 12.89 -1.97 19.94
C LYS A 170 12.35 -0.57 20.25
N VAL A 171 12.98 0.07 21.24
CA VAL A 171 12.47 1.07 22.20
C VAL A 171 11.71 2.28 21.60
N GLY A 172 11.67 2.46 20.28
CA GLY A 172 10.87 3.50 19.59
C GLY A 172 9.56 3.04 18.93
N ASN A 173 9.29 1.73 18.81
CA ASN A 173 8.18 1.22 17.98
C ASN A 173 6.81 1.16 18.69
N LYS A 174 6.74 1.46 19.99
CA LYS A 174 5.46 1.49 20.74
C LYS A 174 4.43 2.46 20.15
N LEU A 175 4.88 3.49 19.43
CA LEU A 175 4.00 4.48 18.80
C LEU A 175 3.09 3.88 17.70
N PHE A 176 3.48 2.76 17.09
CA PHE A 176 2.75 2.17 15.99
C PHE A 176 1.86 0.99 16.38
N LEU A 177 2.14 0.36 17.52
CA LEU A 177 1.34 -0.73 18.02
C LEU A 177 0.19 -0.17 18.85
N THR A 178 -0.99 -0.05 18.24
CA THR A 178 -2.19 0.49 18.89
C THR A 178 -3.16 -0.63 19.25
N HIS A 179 -4.01 -0.41 20.25
CA HIS A 179 -5.09 -1.35 20.55
C HIS A 179 -6.08 -1.37 19.38
N TYR A 180 -6.53 -2.57 19.01
CA TYR A 180 -7.59 -2.73 18.03
C TYR A 180 -8.89 -2.16 18.60
N GLN A 181 -9.51 -1.24 17.86
CA GLN A 181 -10.82 -0.69 18.16
C GLN A 181 -11.69 -0.85 16.91
N GLY A 182 -12.55 -1.86 16.91
CA GLY A 182 -13.45 -2.10 15.80
C GLY A 182 -14.33 -3.34 16.01
N PRO A 183 -15.25 -3.61 15.09
CA PRO A 183 -16.27 -4.65 15.26
C PRO A 183 -15.86 -6.04 14.77
N LEU A 184 -14.67 -6.22 14.19
CA LEU A 184 -14.23 -7.53 13.67
C LEU A 184 -13.90 -8.53 14.78
N TYR A 185 -13.45 -8.04 15.93
CA TYR A 185 -12.99 -8.85 17.05
C TYR A 185 -13.60 -8.37 18.35
N TRP A 186 -13.81 -9.31 19.28
CA TRP A 186 -14.33 -8.98 20.60
C TRP A 186 -13.32 -8.11 21.37
N PRO A 187 -13.72 -6.96 21.95
CA PRO A 187 -12.80 -6.03 22.60
C PRO A 187 -11.98 -6.64 23.74
N GLY A 188 -12.52 -7.61 24.48
CA GLY A 188 -11.81 -8.22 25.60
C GLY A 188 -10.70 -9.21 25.20
N LEU A 189 -10.49 -9.46 23.90
CA LEU A 189 -9.33 -10.21 23.41
C LEU A 189 -8.03 -9.39 23.46
N ASN A 190 -8.10 -8.08 23.70
CA ASN A 190 -6.95 -7.18 23.81
C ASN A 190 -6.02 -7.21 22.58
N TYR A 191 -6.58 -7.46 21.40
CA TYR A 191 -5.83 -7.45 20.15
C TYR A 191 -5.24 -6.07 19.88
N LYS A 192 -4.09 -6.09 19.21
CA LYS A 192 -3.39 -4.88 18.77
C LYS A 192 -3.26 -4.89 17.27
N ILE A 193 -3.16 -3.71 16.69
CA ILE A 193 -2.89 -3.54 15.27
C ILE A 193 -1.54 -2.86 15.06
N TYR A 194 -0.86 -3.27 14.01
CA TYR A 194 0.40 -2.67 13.59
C TYR A 194 0.33 -2.40 12.09
N PRO A 195 0.80 -1.25 11.60
CA PRO A 195 0.77 -0.95 10.18
C PRO A 195 1.46 -2.03 9.34
N LEU A 196 0.86 -2.41 8.21
CA LEU A 196 1.47 -3.30 7.24
C LEU A 196 2.21 -2.46 6.18
N SER A 197 3.46 -2.79 5.90
CA SER A 197 4.23 -2.15 4.82
C SER A 197 5.00 -3.18 4.00
N ARG A 198 5.09 -2.92 2.69
CA ARG A 198 5.91 -3.72 1.75
C ARG A 198 7.41 -3.59 2.01
N GLU A 199 7.86 -2.51 2.66
CA GLU A 199 9.29 -2.23 2.86
C GLU A 199 9.63 -2.18 4.35
N LYS A 200 10.68 -2.91 4.73
CA LYS A 200 11.19 -2.99 6.10
C LYS A 200 11.44 -1.62 6.74
N ASN A 201 11.89 -0.66 5.94
CA ASN A 201 12.33 0.65 6.41
C ASN A 201 11.21 1.72 6.44
N GLN A 202 10.00 1.41 5.97
CA GLN A 202 8.87 2.36 6.07
C GLN A 202 8.30 2.46 7.48
N HIS A 203 8.64 1.52 8.38
CA HIS A 203 8.20 1.52 9.77
C HIS A 203 9.02 2.45 10.69
N TYR A 204 10.04 3.14 10.19
CA TYR A 204 10.85 4.02 11.04
C TYR A 204 10.08 5.30 11.41
N ALA A 205 9.93 5.49 12.73
CA ALA A 205 9.12 6.49 13.43
C ALA A 205 9.46 7.97 13.18
N GLY A 206 10.20 8.34 12.14
CA GLY A 206 10.56 9.74 11.90
C GLY A 206 10.12 10.32 10.57
N LYS A 207 9.49 9.55 9.68
CA LYS A 207 8.62 10.14 8.65
C LYS A 207 7.32 10.69 9.26
N ILE A 208 7.34 11.29 10.46
CA ILE A 208 6.14 11.71 11.22
C ILE A 208 5.28 12.72 10.45
N SER A 209 5.89 13.63 9.67
CA SER A 209 5.11 14.61 8.88
C SER A 209 4.56 14.04 7.57
N LEU A 210 4.90 12.81 7.22
CA LEU A 210 4.47 12.10 6.03
C LEU A 210 4.17 10.64 6.38
N VAL A 211 3.66 10.35 7.60
CA VAL A 211 3.23 8.98 7.94
C VAL A 211 2.11 8.71 6.97
N PRO A 212 2.38 7.94 5.92
CA PRO A 212 1.45 7.87 4.84
C PRO A 212 0.33 7.03 5.44
N GLU A 213 -0.89 7.60 5.56
CA GLU A 213 -2.00 7.00 6.30
C GLU A 213 -2.04 5.51 5.97
N ASN A 214 -1.60 4.69 6.92
CA ASN A 214 -1.51 3.26 6.69
C ASN A 214 -2.94 2.79 6.76
N ILE A 215 -3.41 2.22 5.67
CA ILE A 215 -4.76 1.68 5.58
C ILE A 215 -4.78 0.19 5.85
N TYR A 216 -3.64 -0.48 5.73
CA TYR A 216 -3.52 -1.91 5.98
C TYR A 216 -2.79 -2.14 7.29
N PHE A 217 -3.28 -3.07 8.09
CA PHE A 217 -2.76 -3.39 9.39
C PHE A 217 -2.72 -4.89 9.59
N ILE A 218 -1.69 -5.37 10.28
CA ILE A 218 -1.68 -6.72 10.83
C ILE A 218 -2.35 -6.69 12.20
N VAL A 219 -3.13 -7.72 12.50
CA VAL A 219 -3.77 -7.94 13.80
C VAL A 219 -2.92 -8.90 14.59
N ILE A 220 -2.58 -8.53 15.82
CA ILE A 220 -1.66 -9.26 16.69
C ILE A 220 -2.38 -9.56 18.00
N SER A 221 -2.31 -10.83 18.41
CA SER A 221 -2.82 -11.29 19.70
C SER A 221 -2.02 -10.70 20.88
N PRO A 222 -2.49 -10.83 22.13
CA PRO A 222 -1.71 -10.45 23.30
C PRO A 222 -0.40 -11.26 23.44
N THR A 223 -0.36 -12.48 22.90
CA THR A 223 0.83 -13.36 22.86
C THR A 223 1.83 -12.97 21.77
N GLY A 224 1.46 -12.03 20.89
CA GLY A 224 2.31 -11.61 19.77
C GLY A 224 2.13 -12.41 18.49
N GLU A 225 1.15 -13.32 18.44
CA GLU A 225 0.81 -14.12 17.27
C GLU A 225 0.04 -13.28 16.25
N MET A 226 0.33 -13.48 14.97
CA MET A 226 -0.44 -12.84 13.90
C MET A 226 -1.78 -13.56 13.74
N ILE A 227 -2.86 -12.79 13.79
CA ILE A 227 -4.24 -13.28 13.65
C ILE A 227 -4.72 -13.11 12.20
N ASP A 228 -4.58 -11.90 11.65
CA ASP A 228 -5.10 -11.56 10.33
C ASP A 228 -4.46 -10.27 9.76
N VAL A 229 -4.81 -9.93 8.53
CA VAL A 229 -4.57 -8.63 7.91
C VAL A 229 -5.91 -7.93 7.69
N ILE A 230 -6.00 -6.66 8.08
CA ILE A 230 -7.21 -5.86 7.96
C ILE A 230 -6.95 -4.56 7.21
N ALA A 231 -7.96 -4.04 6.52
CA ALA A 231 -7.96 -2.75 5.86
C ALA A 231 -8.92 -1.78 6.56
N GLN A 232 -8.49 -0.52 6.71
CA GLN A 232 -9.29 0.55 7.29
C GLN A 232 -10.24 1.15 6.24
N LEU A 233 -11.50 1.24 6.60
CA LEU A 233 -12.58 1.79 5.80
C LEU A 233 -12.71 3.31 5.99
N MET A 234 -13.44 3.98 5.08
CA MET A 234 -13.66 5.43 5.15
C MET A 234 -14.33 5.88 6.47
N SER A 235 -15.15 5.03 7.10
CA SER A 235 -15.78 5.33 8.40
C SER A 235 -14.84 5.20 9.60
N GLY A 236 -13.59 4.75 9.41
CA GLY A 236 -12.69 4.35 10.49
C GLY A 236 -12.86 2.90 10.95
N ASP A 237 -13.89 2.19 10.44
CA ASP A 237 -14.06 0.74 10.64
C ASP A 237 -12.96 -0.07 9.94
N PHE A 238 -12.99 -1.39 10.11
CA PHE A 238 -12.06 -2.32 9.47
C PHE A 238 -12.79 -3.46 8.79
N ILE A 239 -12.17 -4.00 7.74
CA ILE A 239 -12.57 -5.23 7.05
C ILE A 239 -11.36 -6.16 6.95
N LYS A 240 -11.58 -7.48 6.96
CA LYS A 240 -10.52 -8.46 6.75
C LYS A 240 -10.07 -8.47 5.29
N CYS A 241 -8.79 -8.71 5.08
CA CYS A 241 -8.27 -9.03 3.76
C CYS A 241 -8.48 -10.51 3.45
N ILE A 242 -8.67 -10.83 2.18
CA ILE A 242 -8.93 -12.20 1.75
C ILE A 242 -7.60 -12.95 1.70
N ARG A 243 -7.49 -14.08 2.41
CA ARG A 243 -6.34 -14.99 2.27
C ARG A 243 -6.37 -15.59 0.88
N THR A 244 -5.25 -15.57 0.18
CA THR A 244 -5.20 -15.94 -1.23
C THR A 244 -3.93 -16.72 -1.56
N THR A 245 -4.02 -17.68 -2.47
CA THR A 245 -2.85 -18.34 -3.08
C THR A 245 -2.40 -17.62 -4.34
N LYS A 246 -3.08 -16.53 -4.73
CA LYS A 246 -2.63 -15.65 -5.81
C LYS A 246 -1.22 -15.18 -5.45
N VAL A 247 -0.27 -15.60 -6.27
CA VAL A 247 1.07 -15.04 -6.23
C VAL A 247 0.91 -13.55 -6.57
N PRO A 248 1.38 -12.62 -5.72
CA PRO A 248 1.45 -11.22 -6.09
C PRO A 248 2.05 -11.16 -7.49
N PRO A 249 1.43 -10.46 -8.46
CA PRO A 249 1.87 -10.48 -9.85
C PRO A 249 3.37 -10.28 -9.81
N VAL A 250 4.11 -11.30 -10.24
CA VAL A 250 5.56 -11.39 -10.04
C VAL A 250 6.08 -10.02 -10.44
N LEU A 251 6.55 -9.26 -9.46
CA LEU A 251 7.00 -7.88 -9.67
C LEU A 251 8.34 -7.95 -10.38
N GLU A 252 8.45 -8.70 -11.48
CA GLU A 252 9.70 -9.17 -12.08
C GLU A 252 10.75 -9.40 -10.98
N ALA A 253 10.34 -10.09 -9.90
CA ALA A 253 11.17 -10.26 -8.70
C ALA A 253 12.38 -11.15 -8.97
N ASP A 254 12.43 -11.76 -10.17
CA ASP A 254 13.56 -12.48 -10.73
C ASP A 254 14.57 -11.57 -11.45
N GLN A 255 14.37 -10.25 -11.45
CA GLN A 255 15.44 -9.32 -11.75
C GLN A 255 15.73 -8.56 -10.47
N ASP A 256 16.97 -8.67 -9.98
CA ASP A 256 17.50 -7.97 -8.81
C ASP A 256 17.39 -6.43 -8.92
N LEU A 257 16.70 -5.87 -9.90
CA LEU A 257 16.67 -4.47 -10.29
C LEU A 257 15.23 -3.92 -10.37
N ARG A 258 14.79 -3.19 -9.35
CA ARG A 258 13.58 -2.35 -9.44
C ARG A 258 13.86 -1.16 -10.32
N SER A 259 13.32 -1.15 -11.52
CA SER A 259 13.37 0.00 -12.42
C SER A 259 12.31 1.04 -12.07
N GLY A 260 12.65 2.31 -12.15
CA GLY A 260 11.75 3.41 -11.82
C GLY A 260 12.34 4.77 -12.09
N TYR A 261 11.78 5.77 -11.42
CA TYR A 261 12.19 7.16 -11.55
C TYR A 261 12.40 7.78 -10.19
N LEU A 262 13.51 8.49 -10.04
CA LEU A 262 13.85 9.24 -8.84
C LEU A 262 13.47 10.71 -9.03
N CYS A 263 12.52 11.18 -8.23
CA CYS A 263 12.11 12.58 -8.19
C CYS A 263 12.58 13.16 -6.85
N GLY A 264 13.77 13.75 -6.85
CA GLY A 264 14.44 14.18 -5.63
C GLY A 264 14.83 12.99 -4.74
N LEU A 265 14.16 12.79 -3.61
CA LEU A 265 14.39 11.63 -2.72
C LEU A 265 13.37 10.52 -2.88
N GLU A 266 12.28 10.78 -3.60
CA GLU A 266 11.20 9.83 -3.79
C GLU A 266 11.46 8.99 -5.03
N PHE A 267 11.31 7.68 -4.89
CA PHE A 267 11.43 6.75 -6.00
C PHE A 267 10.05 6.19 -6.33
N PHE A 268 9.75 6.21 -7.62
CA PHE A 268 8.50 5.71 -8.17
C PHE A 268 8.81 4.53 -9.08
N GLU A 269 8.35 3.35 -8.68
CA GLU A 269 8.53 2.13 -9.46
C GLU A 269 7.79 2.25 -10.81
N ILE A 270 8.44 1.80 -11.89
CA ILE A 270 7.90 1.94 -13.24
C ILE A 270 6.55 1.24 -13.40
N ASN A 271 6.37 0.08 -12.77
CA ASN A 271 5.11 -0.67 -12.80
C ASN A 271 3.99 0.06 -12.09
N HIS A 272 4.29 0.69 -10.95
CA HIS A 272 3.33 1.54 -10.25
C HIS A 272 2.93 2.76 -11.09
N MET A 273 3.89 3.41 -11.77
CA MET A 273 3.61 4.52 -12.68
C MET A 273 2.75 4.09 -13.88
N LYS A 274 3.06 2.94 -14.50
CA LYS A 274 2.27 2.37 -15.60
C LYS A 274 0.83 2.10 -15.18
N ARG A 275 0.62 1.46 -14.01
CA ARG A 275 -0.72 1.20 -13.46
C ARG A 275 -1.47 2.50 -13.15
N THR A 276 -0.77 3.48 -12.58
CA THR A 276 -1.36 4.80 -12.29
C THR A 276 -1.79 5.51 -13.56
N ALA A 277 -0.97 5.46 -14.63
CA ALA A 277 -1.31 6.00 -15.92
C ALA A 277 -2.52 5.28 -16.56
N LYS A 278 -2.60 3.95 -16.46
CA LYS A 278 -3.78 3.19 -16.90
C LYS A 278 -5.04 3.61 -16.13
N LEU A 279 -4.95 3.72 -14.81
CA LEU A 279 -6.05 4.19 -13.95
C LEU A 279 -6.51 5.60 -14.33
N ALA A 280 -5.56 6.52 -14.55
CA ALA A 280 -5.84 7.88 -14.97
C ALA A 280 -6.59 7.92 -16.32
N ARG A 281 -6.12 7.15 -17.32
CA ARG A 281 -6.78 7.04 -18.63
C ARG A 281 -8.19 6.48 -18.52
N ALA A 282 -8.37 5.43 -17.74
CA ALA A 282 -9.67 4.81 -17.56
C ALA A 282 -10.67 5.77 -16.86
N ARG A 283 -10.22 6.49 -15.83
CA ARG A 283 -11.03 7.54 -15.16
C ARG A 283 -11.34 8.74 -16.05
N LYS A 284 -10.46 9.09 -16.99
CA LYS A 284 -10.73 10.16 -17.98
C LYS A 284 -11.98 9.86 -18.81
N LEU A 285 -12.22 8.60 -19.18
CA LEU A 285 -13.38 8.23 -19.99
C LEU A 285 -14.71 8.41 -19.25
N GLN A 286 -14.68 8.51 -17.92
CA GLN A 286 -15.86 8.72 -17.09
C GLN A 286 -16.12 10.19 -16.75
N GLN A 287 -15.66 11.13 -17.60
CA GLN A 287 -15.64 12.58 -17.31
C GLN A 287 -16.99 13.11 -16.78
N GLY A 288 -17.05 13.22 -15.45
CA GLY A 288 -18.01 13.99 -14.65
C GLY A 288 -17.24 14.96 -13.74
N LYS A 289 -17.75 15.24 -12.52
CA LYS A 289 -17.12 16.16 -11.53
C LYS A 289 -15.78 15.68 -10.94
N LEU A 290 -15.05 14.77 -11.59
CA LEU A 290 -13.79 14.24 -11.09
C LEU A 290 -12.70 15.31 -11.09
N THR A 291 -11.94 15.37 -9.99
CA THR A 291 -10.82 16.32 -9.87
C THR A 291 -9.62 15.93 -10.74
N TYR A 292 -9.47 14.64 -11.05
CA TYR A 292 -8.36 14.12 -11.86
C TYR A 292 -8.82 13.00 -12.81
N PRO A 293 -8.12 12.78 -13.94
CA PRO A 293 -6.96 13.55 -14.41
C PRO A 293 -7.31 15.00 -14.80
N LYS A 294 -6.36 15.93 -14.61
CA LYS A 294 -6.49 17.33 -15.05
C LYS A 294 -5.73 17.54 -16.33
N GLU A 295 -6.28 18.32 -17.26
CA GLU A 295 -5.52 18.80 -18.40
C GLU A 295 -4.41 19.75 -17.93
N TYR A 296 -3.26 19.68 -18.59
CA TYR A 296 -2.19 20.64 -18.42
C TYR A 296 -1.57 20.94 -19.78
N GLU A 297 -1.13 22.18 -19.91
CA GLU A 297 -0.46 22.69 -21.09
C GLU A 297 0.54 23.76 -20.64
N ASP A 298 1.80 23.61 -21.04
CA ASP A 298 2.82 24.65 -20.97
C ASP A 298 3.59 24.72 -22.29
N SER A 299 4.62 25.56 -22.36
CA SER A 299 5.42 25.75 -23.58
C SER A 299 6.17 24.50 -24.06
N PHE A 300 6.38 23.53 -23.18
CA PHE A 300 7.14 22.30 -23.46
C PHE A 300 6.26 21.06 -23.52
N PHE A 301 5.07 21.10 -22.92
CA PHE A 301 4.27 19.90 -22.67
C PHE A 301 2.76 20.15 -22.72
N LYS A 302 2.03 19.28 -23.44
CA LYS A 302 0.55 19.20 -23.40
C LYS A 302 0.05 17.79 -23.07
N GLY A 303 -0.84 17.63 -22.09
CA GLY A 303 -1.54 16.37 -21.80
C GLY A 303 -2.26 16.35 -20.46
N PHE A 304 -2.15 15.25 -19.70
CA PHE A 304 -2.88 15.04 -18.46
C PHE A 304 -1.96 14.86 -17.25
N MET A 305 -2.33 15.51 -16.15
CA MET A 305 -1.74 15.34 -14.83
C MET A 305 -2.60 14.41 -13.98
N TYR A 306 -1.93 13.49 -13.27
CA TYR A 306 -2.58 12.61 -12.30
C TYR A 306 -1.70 12.41 -11.06
N PRO A 307 -2.27 12.44 -9.83
CA PRO A 307 -1.52 12.27 -8.60
C PRO A 307 -0.83 10.90 -8.51
N LEU A 308 0.43 10.94 -8.12
CA LEU A 308 1.32 9.81 -7.89
C LEU A 308 1.85 9.92 -6.46
N PHE A 309 1.86 8.79 -5.78
CA PHE A 309 2.36 8.69 -4.42
C PHE A 309 3.50 7.68 -4.38
N PRO A 310 4.50 7.90 -3.51
CA PRO A 310 5.57 6.93 -3.33
C PRO A 310 5.01 5.62 -2.77
N ASN A 311 5.83 4.57 -2.84
CA ASN A 311 5.56 3.27 -2.22
C ASN A 311 4.36 2.51 -2.82
N GLY A 312 4.04 2.73 -4.09
CA GLY A 312 3.01 1.96 -4.79
C GLY A 312 1.57 2.41 -4.52
N ARG A 313 1.37 3.56 -3.85
CA ARG A 313 0.04 4.03 -3.46
C ARG A 313 -0.67 4.75 -4.60
N PHE A 314 -1.94 4.43 -4.81
CA PHE A 314 -2.75 5.05 -5.85
C PHE A 314 -3.62 6.19 -5.30
N TYR A 315 -3.83 7.22 -6.11
CA TYR A 315 -4.79 8.28 -5.80
C TYR A 315 -6.22 7.74 -5.72
N GLY A 316 -6.87 7.96 -4.58
CA GLY A 316 -8.31 7.77 -4.44
C GLY A 316 -9.02 9.06 -4.07
N THR A 317 -10.35 8.96 -3.93
CA THR A 317 -11.27 10.09 -3.78
C THR A 317 -11.35 10.65 -2.35
N GLY A 318 -10.53 10.15 -1.42
CA GLY A 318 -10.55 10.54 -0.01
C GLY A 318 -10.06 11.99 0.23
N PRO A 319 -10.54 12.66 1.30
CA PRO A 319 -10.09 13.99 1.71
C PRO A 319 -8.67 13.91 2.31
N GLY A 320 -7.64 13.90 1.47
CA GLY A 320 -6.23 13.89 1.87
C GLY A 320 -5.44 15.05 1.29
N HIS A 321 -4.49 15.57 2.06
CA HIS A 321 -3.60 16.67 1.63
C HIS A 321 -2.80 16.29 0.37
N GLN A 322 -2.89 17.17 -0.64
CA GLN A 322 -2.45 16.94 -2.02
C GLN A 322 -0.96 17.28 -2.23
N SER A 323 -0.02 16.66 -1.49
CA SER A 323 1.37 16.62 -1.94
C SER A 323 1.52 15.56 -3.04
N ALA A 324 0.78 15.78 -4.13
CA ALA A 324 0.68 14.88 -5.25
C ALA A 324 1.75 15.21 -6.29
N HIS A 325 2.59 14.22 -6.59
CA HIS A 325 3.44 14.27 -7.77
C HIS A 325 2.54 14.03 -8.98
N SER A 326 2.61 14.82 -10.04
CA SER A 326 1.74 14.61 -11.21
C SER A 326 2.49 13.91 -12.32
N ILE A 327 2.02 12.74 -12.74
CA ILE A 327 2.59 12.04 -13.90
C ILE A 327 2.15 12.71 -15.18
N TYR A 328 3.10 12.86 -16.08
CA TYR A 328 2.88 13.20 -17.46
C TYR A 328 3.02 12.00 -18.42
N HIS A 329 2.27 12.03 -19.52
CA HIS A 329 2.27 11.04 -20.59
C HIS A 329 3.68 10.58 -20.96
N MET A 330 4.08 9.41 -20.42
CA MET A 330 5.33 8.65 -20.64
C MET A 330 6.66 9.38 -20.45
N SER A 331 6.69 10.70 -20.30
CA SER A 331 7.85 11.45 -19.82
C SER A 331 7.77 11.54 -18.29
N SER A 332 8.79 11.02 -17.63
CA SER A 332 8.94 10.99 -16.18
C SER A 332 9.19 12.37 -15.62
N THR A 333 8.19 13.25 -15.65
CA THR A 333 8.23 14.55 -14.98
C THR A 333 7.27 14.55 -13.80
N VAL A 334 7.62 15.33 -12.79
CA VAL A 334 6.82 15.51 -11.59
C VAL A 334 6.64 16.98 -11.32
N ARG A 335 5.40 17.37 -11.02
CA ARG A 335 5.11 18.68 -10.44
C ARG A 335 5.36 18.66 -8.94
N SER A 336 6.28 19.49 -8.46
CA SER A 336 6.53 19.73 -7.05
C SER A 336 5.35 20.50 -6.40
N ALA A 337 5.31 20.53 -5.07
CA ALA A 337 4.30 21.31 -4.32
C ALA A 337 4.30 22.82 -4.64
N MET A 338 5.40 23.34 -5.23
CA MET A 338 5.51 24.72 -5.69
C MET A 338 4.95 24.95 -7.08
N GLY A 339 4.42 23.90 -7.71
CA GLY A 339 3.93 23.97 -9.07
C GLY A 339 5.01 23.87 -10.15
N ILE A 340 6.30 23.86 -9.80
CA ILE A 340 7.41 23.66 -10.73
C ILE A 340 7.42 22.20 -11.16
N ILE A 341 7.40 21.97 -12.47
CA ILE A 341 7.61 20.65 -13.07
C ILE A 341 9.11 20.40 -13.20
N THR A 342 9.59 19.33 -12.58
CA THR A 342 10.99 18.90 -12.67
C THR A 342 11.02 17.50 -13.27
N PRO A 343 11.89 17.22 -14.25
CA PRO A 343 12.09 15.87 -14.73
C PRO A 343 12.65 15.00 -13.61
N CYS A 344 12.16 13.77 -13.54
CA CYS A 344 12.68 12.72 -12.70
C CYS A 344 13.69 11.90 -13.48
N GLU A 345 14.76 11.52 -12.80
CA GLU A 345 15.84 10.76 -13.40
C GLU A 345 15.47 9.27 -13.43
N ALA A 346 15.65 8.62 -14.57
CA ALA A 346 15.52 7.17 -14.64
C ALA A 346 16.53 6.53 -13.69
N SER A 347 16.08 5.60 -12.87
CA SER A 347 16.90 4.98 -11.84
C SER A 347 16.53 3.51 -11.73
N THR A 348 17.54 2.65 -11.59
CA THR A 348 17.35 1.27 -11.15
C THR A 348 17.76 1.19 -9.68
N ARG A 349 17.06 0.40 -8.88
CA ARG A 349 17.45 0.07 -7.51
C ARG A 349 17.71 -1.42 -7.45
N GLU A 350 18.89 -1.81 -7.01
CA GLU A 350 19.15 -3.21 -6.73
C GLU A 350 18.37 -3.63 -5.47
N ILE A 351 17.71 -4.79 -5.52
CA ILE A 351 17.02 -5.40 -4.39
C ILE A 351 18.03 -6.11 -3.48
N GLU A 352 19.17 -6.53 -4.03
CA GLU A 352 20.25 -7.10 -3.24
C GLU A 352 20.70 -6.08 -2.19
N ALA A 353 20.44 -6.43 -0.94
CA ALA A 353 20.81 -5.63 0.21
C ALA A 353 22.33 -5.65 0.34
N LEU A 354 22.99 -4.72 -0.36
CA LEU A 354 24.38 -4.40 -0.09
C LEU A 354 24.52 -4.16 1.41
N SER A 355 25.46 -4.86 2.02
CA SER A 355 25.69 -4.76 3.46
C SER A 355 26.06 -3.29 3.78
N PRO A 356 25.38 -2.66 4.75
CA PRO A 356 25.72 -1.30 5.14
C PRO A 356 27.18 -1.24 5.61
N GLU A 357 27.81 -0.07 5.47
CA GLU A 357 29.17 0.12 5.99
C GLU A 357 29.24 -0.24 7.47
N THR A 358 30.18 -1.14 7.81
CA THR A 358 30.39 -1.59 9.19
C THR A 358 31.65 -1.01 9.83
N GLY A 359 32.51 -0.38 9.02
CA GLY A 359 33.80 0.16 9.44
C GLY A 359 33.71 1.48 10.22
N ASN A 360 34.75 1.76 11.00
CA ASN A 360 34.98 3.09 11.57
C ASN A 360 35.62 4.00 10.51
N PHE A 361 35.53 5.32 10.67
CA PHE A 361 36.06 6.30 9.71
C PHE A 361 37.06 7.26 10.35
N ILE A 362 38.08 7.67 9.59
CA ILE A 362 39.05 8.71 9.98
C ILE A 362 39.04 9.80 8.92
N CYS A 363 38.86 11.05 9.36
CA CYS A 363 38.79 12.22 8.49
C CYS A 363 39.91 13.22 8.73
N GLY A 364 40.48 13.70 7.63
CA GLY A 364 41.41 14.83 7.57
C GLY A 364 42.79 14.59 8.19
N TYR A 365 43.66 15.59 8.05
CA TYR A 365 45.01 15.58 8.63
C TYR A 365 45.01 15.46 10.16
N SER A 366 43.92 15.86 10.82
CA SER A 366 43.75 15.74 12.26
C SER A 366 43.38 14.33 12.73
N ASN A 367 43.30 13.35 11.84
CA ASN A 367 42.97 11.95 12.12
C ASN A 367 41.75 11.81 13.05
N THR A 368 40.70 12.59 12.78
CA THR A 368 39.51 12.58 13.63
C THR A 368 38.72 11.31 13.34
N GLY A 369 38.66 10.42 14.34
CA GLY A 369 37.99 9.13 14.26
C GLY A 369 36.49 9.20 14.59
N PHE A 370 35.70 8.41 13.87
CA PHE A 370 34.26 8.23 14.07
C PHE A 370 33.95 6.73 14.16
N SER A 371 33.40 6.31 15.29
CA SER A 371 33.00 4.91 15.48
C SER A 371 31.72 4.59 14.71
N ASN A 372 31.64 3.39 14.13
CA ASN A 372 30.49 2.95 13.36
C ASN A 372 29.19 2.99 14.19
N LYS A 373 29.26 2.55 15.45
CA LYS A 373 28.13 2.64 16.40
C LYS A 373 27.53 4.04 16.45
N ARG A 374 28.39 5.06 16.53
CA ARG A 374 27.96 6.46 16.58
C ARG A 374 27.38 6.94 15.25
N LEU A 375 27.94 6.49 14.13
CA LEU A 375 27.43 6.84 12.80
C LEU A 375 26.05 6.23 12.57
N LEU A 376 25.82 4.99 12.97
CA LEU A 376 24.51 4.33 12.87
C LEU A 376 23.43 5.04 13.71
N GLU A 377 23.75 5.53 14.92
CA GLU A 377 22.84 6.38 15.70
C GLU A 377 22.46 7.66 14.93
N LEU A 378 23.43 8.28 14.25
CA LEU A 378 23.20 9.48 13.45
C LEU A 378 22.39 9.19 12.18
N VAL A 379 22.64 8.06 11.51
CA VAL A 379 21.83 7.58 10.38
C VAL A 379 20.41 7.33 10.82
N GLU A 380 20.17 6.73 11.98
CA GLU A 380 18.82 6.56 12.52
C GLU A 380 18.13 7.92 12.75
N CYS A 381 18.84 8.90 13.34
CA CYS A 381 18.33 10.26 13.51
C CYS A 381 18.02 10.96 12.17
N ALA A 382 18.91 10.82 11.20
CA ALA A 382 18.79 11.42 9.88
C ALA A 382 17.65 10.77 9.09
N CYS A 383 17.53 9.45 9.16
CA CYS A 383 16.45 8.67 8.57
C CYS A 383 15.10 9.13 9.13
N LYS A 384 15.06 9.36 10.45
CA LYS A 384 13.91 9.95 11.12
C LYS A 384 13.64 11.42 10.77
N ALA A 385 14.48 12.05 9.96
CA ALA A 385 14.29 13.43 9.51
C ALA A 385 14.05 13.50 7.99
N LEU A 386 14.23 12.41 7.25
CA LEU A 386 13.96 12.33 5.83
C LEU A 386 12.51 12.71 5.52
N GLY A 387 12.31 13.55 4.51
CA GLY A 387 10.99 14.06 4.12
C GLY A 387 10.46 15.21 4.98
N SER A 388 11.18 15.63 6.03
CA SER A 388 10.77 16.79 6.83
C SER A 388 11.03 18.09 6.06
N VAL A 389 9.97 18.70 5.52
CA VAL A 389 10.04 19.96 4.75
C VAL A 389 10.53 21.18 5.54
N ASN A 390 10.52 21.11 6.88
CA ASN A 390 10.88 22.22 7.76
C ASN A 390 12.34 22.15 8.25
N ARG A 391 13.10 21.13 7.86
CA ARG A 391 14.48 20.94 8.32
C ARG A 391 15.45 21.24 7.18
N ARG A 392 16.63 21.78 7.54
CA ARG A 392 17.74 21.99 6.59
C ARG A 392 18.41 20.68 6.18
N TYR A 393 18.40 19.71 7.09
CA TYR A 393 18.97 18.38 6.90
C TYR A 393 17.88 17.31 7.06
N PRO A 394 18.02 16.14 6.41
CA PRO A 394 19.15 15.73 5.57
C PRO A 394 19.28 16.62 4.33
N ALA A 395 20.48 16.80 3.79
CA ALA A 395 20.73 17.58 2.57
C ALA A 395 21.04 16.64 1.40
N MET A 396 20.71 17.01 0.17
CA MET A 396 21.09 16.18 -0.97
C MET A 396 22.60 16.21 -1.17
N TYR A 397 23.20 15.04 -1.35
CA TYR A 397 24.60 14.89 -1.71
C TYR A 397 24.74 14.89 -3.24
N ASN A 398 25.65 15.70 -3.77
CA ASN A 398 26.05 15.65 -5.17
C ASN A 398 27.55 15.37 -5.23
N GLY A 399 27.93 14.23 -5.79
CA GLY A 399 29.32 13.81 -5.84
C GLY A 399 29.48 12.36 -6.29
N PRO A 400 30.70 11.81 -6.22
CA PRO A 400 31.00 10.42 -6.57
C PRO A 400 30.22 9.40 -5.72
N ALA A 401 29.97 8.22 -6.29
CA ALA A 401 29.28 7.12 -5.62
C ALA A 401 30.08 6.53 -4.46
N PHE A 402 29.39 5.93 -3.49
CA PHE A 402 29.97 5.10 -2.42
C PHE A 402 29.84 3.62 -2.83
N ASP A 403 30.32 2.70 -1.97
CA ASP A 403 30.17 1.25 -2.20
C ASP A 403 28.72 0.78 -2.04
N ILE A 404 27.87 1.55 -1.36
CA ILE A 404 26.42 1.36 -1.39
C ILE A 404 25.82 2.28 -2.45
N ARG A 405 24.73 1.85 -3.08
CA ARG A 405 24.08 2.62 -4.15
C ARG A 405 23.32 3.84 -3.61
N GLY A 406 23.40 4.94 -4.36
CA GLY A 406 22.67 6.19 -4.13
C GLY A 406 21.18 6.12 -4.55
N PRO A 407 20.44 7.25 -4.46
CA PRO A 407 20.91 8.60 -4.14
C PRO A 407 21.29 8.75 -2.67
N TYR A 408 22.21 9.69 -2.40
CA TYR A 408 22.69 9.94 -1.05
C TYR A 408 22.16 11.24 -0.48
N VAL A 409 22.07 11.27 0.85
CA VAL A 409 21.85 12.45 1.64
C VAL A 409 22.90 12.56 2.72
N THR A 410 23.11 13.77 3.20
CA THR A 410 24.09 14.05 4.25
C THR A 410 23.41 14.52 5.53
N TRP A 411 24.07 14.26 6.65
CA TRP A 411 23.63 14.72 7.97
C TRP A 411 24.83 15.16 8.82
N PRO A 412 24.75 16.29 9.54
CA PRO A 412 25.89 16.80 10.30
C PRO A 412 26.27 15.90 11.48
N ILE A 413 27.58 15.65 11.64
CA ILE A 413 28.12 14.91 12.79
C ILE A 413 28.43 15.89 13.92
N ARG A 414 27.65 15.86 15.00
CA ARG A 414 27.79 16.76 16.15
C ARG A 414 28.25 16.01 17.40
N LYS A 415 28.90 16.74 18.32
CA LYS A 415 29.18 16.24 19.67
C LYS A 415 27.86 16.07 20.41
N GLY A 416 27.54 14.84 20.81
CA GLY A 416 26.29 14.48 21.49
C GLY A 416 25.06 14.35 20.57
N ILE A 417 23.92 13.97 21.14
CA ILE A 417 22.70 13.60 20.38
C ILE A 417 21.88 14.84 19.91
N LYS A 418 22.28 16.05 20.29
CA LYS A 418 21.49 17.27 20.03
C LYS A 418 21.43 17.62 18.53
N VAL A 419 20.20 17.80 18.03
CA VAL A 419 19.88 18.16 16.63
C VAL A 419 19.95 19.68 16.37
N THR A 420 20.16 20.50 17.41
CA THR A 420 20.26 21.97 17.31
C THR A 420 21.73 22.44 17.27
N GLY A 421 22.00 23.55 16.57
CA GLY A 421 23.35 24.11 16.40
C GLY A 421 23.79 24.27 14.95
N LEU A 422 24.94 24.94 14.75
CA LEU A 422 25.58 25.09 13.44
C LEU A 422 26.07 23.72 12.93
N PRO A 423 25.98 23.46 11.61
CA PRO A 423 26.58 22.26 11.03
C PRO A 423 28.09 22.28 11.26
N THR A 424 28.66 21.12 11.61
CA THR A 424 30.11 20.96 11.81
C THR A 424 30.83 20.87 10.46
N LYS A 425 32.14 20.63 10.45
CA LYS A 425 32.86 20.32 9.20
C LYS A 425 32.65 18.88 8.70
N PHE A 426 32.00 18.02 9.48
CA PHE A 426 31.84 16.60 9.14
C PHE A 426 30.38 16.24 8.88
N ARG A 427 30.16 15.30 7.97
CA ARG A 427 28.83 14.78 7.64
C ARG A 427 28.88 13.27 7.56
N VAL A 428 27.85 12.63 8.08
CA VAL A 428 27.55 11.24 7.74
C VAL A 428 26.78 11.25 6.42
N VAL A 429 27.13 10.34 5.52
CA VAL A 429 26.44 10.13 4.25
C VAL A 429 25.65 8.84 4.36
N MET A 430 24.39 8.88 3.97
CA MET A 430 23.50 7.72 3.92
C MET A 430 22.67 7.74 2.65
N ASN A 431 22.20 6.59 2.20
CA ASN A 431 21.24 6.55 1.11
C ASN A 431 19.80 6.75 1.60
N ASN A 432 18.84 6.82 0.67
CA ASN A 432 17.42 6.98 0.99
C ASN A 432 16.76 5.74 1.63
N GLU A 433 17.48 4.61 1.69
CA GLU A 433 17.11 3.40 2.42
C GLU A 433 17.68 3.39 3.84
N CYS A 434 18.27 4.51 4.28
CA CYS A 434 18.83 4.69 5.61
C CYS A 434 20.01 3.76 5.90
N MET A 435 20.79 3.42 4.87
CA MET A 435 22.05 2.69 5.01
C MET A 435 23.22 3.66 5.07
N LEU A 436 24.17 3.41 5.97
CA LEU A 436 25.40 4.19 6.09
C LEU A 436 26.26 3.99 4.84
N ALA A 437 26.53 5.08 4.12
CA ALA A 437 27.39 5.08 2.93
C ALA A 437 28.84 5.43 3.27
N GLY A 438 29.04 6.33 4.24
CA GLY A 438 30.36 6.77 4.64
C GLY A 438 30.34 8.09 5.41
N VAL A 439 31.50 8.75 5.47
CA VAL A 439 31.68 10.06 6.11
C VAL A 439 32.38 10.99 5.13
N ILE A 440 31.96 12.24 5.09
CA ILE A 440 32.64 13.31 4.33
C ILE A 440 33.03 14.45 5.26
N ALA A 441 34.08 15.18 4.87
CA ALA A 441 34.60 16.31 5.60
C ALA A 441 34.77 17.52 4.67
N LEU A 442 34.48 18.71 5.20
CA LEU A 442 34.60 19.97 4.48
C LEU A 442 36.08 20.26 4.19
N ASP A 443 36.34 20.64 2.95
CA ASP A 443 37.64 21.00 2.42
C ASP A 443 37.51 22.32 1.65
N GLY A 444 37.87 23.42 2.29
CA GLY A 444 37.58 24.76 1.80
C GLY A 444 36.20 25.27 2.20
N LYS A 445 35.59 26.10 1.35
CA LYS A 445 34.38 26.86 1.69
C LYS A 445 33.10 26.02 1.59
N ASP A 446 32.94 25.29 0.48
CA ASP A 446 31.68 24.61 0.13
C ASP A 446 31.88 23.22 -0.52
N THR A 447 33.12 22.71 -0.52
CA THR A 447 33.49 21.40 -1.09
C THR A 447 33.82 20.41 0.01
N PHE A 448 33.61 19.12 -0.26
CA PHE A 448 33.92 18.04 0.68
C PHE A 448 34.82 16.97 0.04
N TYR A 449 35.51 16.19 0.87
CA TYR A 449 36.14 14.91 0.49
C TYR A 449 35.59 13.75 1.31
N LYS A 450 35.73 12.52 0.78
CA LYS A 450 35.40 11.28 1.50
C LYS A 450 36.47 10.91 2.53
N CYS A 451 36.03 10.52 3.70
CA CYS A 451 36.91 10.02 4.74
C CYS A 451 37.31 8.56 4.52
N ARG A 452 38.46 8.18 5.06
CA ARG A 452 39.02 6.83 4.94
C ARG A 452 38.42 5.91 6.00
N ARG A 453 38.31 4.61 5.69
CA ARG A 453 38.02 3.59 6.70
C ARG A 453 39.22 3.41 7.63
N SER A 454 38.97 3.17 8.90
CA SER A 454 40.03 3.10 9.93
C SER A 454 40.84 1.80 9.90
N ASN A 455 40.26 0.74 9.35
CA ASN A 455 40.82 -0.61 9.33
C ASN A 455 41.89 -0.79 8.24
N ASP A 456 41.63 -0.26 7.04
CA ASP A 456 42.44 -0.50 5.84
C ASP A 456 42.86 0.79 5.12
N ASN A 457 42.45 1.96 5.64
CA ASN A 457 42.67 3.28 5.03
C ASN A 457 42.07 3.44 3.62
N SER A 458 41.20 2.53 3.19
CA SER A 458 40.48 2.64 1.91
C SER A 458 39.42 3.74 1.96
N ILE A 459 39.04 4.25 0.78
CA ILE A 459 37.95 5.23 0.64
C ILE A 459 36.75 4.50 0.04
N PRO A 460 35.55 4.57 0.66
CA PRO A 460 34.40 3.88 0.12
C PRO A 460 34.02 4.41 -1.27
N GLY A 461 33.85 3.52 -2.24
CA GLY A 461 33.64 3.85 -3.65
C GLY A 461 34.86 4.45 -4.34
N GLY A 462 36.05 4.35 -3.73
CA GLY A 462 37.32 4.84 -4.28
C GLY A 462 37.51 6.36 -4.27
N ASP A 463 38.71 6.76 -4.68
CA ASP A 463 39.08 8.15 -4.93
C ASP A 463 38.36 8.69 -6.18
N SER A 464 38.04 9.99 -6.15
CA SER A 464 37.41 10.66 -7.29
C SER A 464 37.74 12.14 -7.28
N ASP A 465 38.02 12.68 -8.47
CA ASP A 465 38.27 14.11 -8.68
C ASP A 465 36.98 14.94 -8.76
N ILE A 466 35.82 14.29 -8.72
CA ILE A 466 34.52 14.97 -8.79
C ILE A 466 34.28 15.68 -7.44
N PRO A 467 34.08 17.01 -7.43
CA PRO A 467 33.86 17.74 -6.19
C PRO A 467 32.55 17.30 -5.52
N ILE A 468 32.61 17.08 -4.21
CA ILE A 468 31.41 16.80 -3.42
C ILE A 468 30.80 18.12 -2.96
N THR A 469 29.50 18.28 -3.20
CA THR A 469 28.71 19.42 -2.74
C THR A 469 27.40 18.97 -2.07
N GLU A 470 26.79 19.86 -1.29
CA GLU A 470 25.50 19.62 -0.64
C GLU A 470 24.45 20.61 -1.16
N LYS A 471 23.24 20.15 -1.49
CA LYS A 471 22.09 21.02 -1.79
C LYS A 471 21.06 20.95 -0.66
N LEU A 472 20.78 22.10 -0.04
CA LEU A 472 19.80 22.22 1.04
C LEU A 472 18.37 22.34 0.49
N PHE A 473 17.41 21.61 1.08
CA PHE A 473 16.00 21.64 0.65
C PHE A 473 15.29 22.99 0.81
N LEU A 474 15.73 23.82 1.76
CA LEU A 474 15.01 25.04 2.16
C LEU A 474 15.40 26.31 1.40
N GLN A 475 16.53 26.33 0.68
CA GLN A 475 17.00 27.56 0.03
C GLN A 475 16.08 28.01 -1.11
N ASP A 476 15.46 27.08 -1.83
CA ASP A 476 14.59 27.40 -2.98
C ASP A 476 13.25 28.05 -2.56
N ARG A 477 12.81 27.89 -1.30
CA ARG A 477 11.53 28.46 -0.81
C ARG A 477 11.53 29.99 -0.72
N LYS A 478 12.66 30.60 -0.31
CA LYS A 478 12.70 32.05 -0.02
C LYS A 478 12.90 32.92 -1.26
N GLN A 479 13.54 32.40 -2.31
CA GLN A 479 13.86 33.22 -3.49
C GLN A 479 12.69 33.41 -4.45
N ILE A 480 11.71 32.50 -4.47
CA ILE A 480 10.58 32.58 -5.40
C ILE A 480 9.55 33.63 -4.94
N TRP A 481 9.35 33.81 -3.64
CA TRP A 481 8.39 34.79 -3.10
C TRP A 481 8.80 36.25 -3.31
N THR A 482 10.06 36.54 -3.61
CA THR A 482 10.56 37.90 -3.81
C THR A 482 10.51 38.40 -5.25
N LYS A 483 9.98 37.62 -6.21
CA LYS A 483 9.96 38.01 -7.64
C LYS A 483 8.58 38.14 -8.28
N GLU A 484 7.50 37.91 -7.54
CA GLU A 484 6.13 38.06 -8.04
C GLU A 484 5.30 38.99 -7.16
N THR A 485 5.68 40.27 -7.17
CA THR A 485 4.77 41.39 -6.87
C THR A 485 5.12 42.49 -7.88
N PRO A 486 4.24 42.78 -8.87
CA PRO A 486 4.39 43.95 -9.71
C PRO A 486 4.22 45.26 -8.93
#